data_AF-A0A564Q7M3-F1
#
_entry.id   AF-A0A564Q7M3-F1
#
_cell.length_a   1.000
_cell.length_b   1.000
_cell.length_c   1.000
_cell.angle_alpha   90.00
_cell.angle_beta   90.00
_cell.angle_gamma   90.00
#
_symmetry.space_group_name_H-M   'P 1'
#
loop_
_entity.id
_entity.type
_entity.pdbx_description
1 polymer ?
#
loop_
_entity_poly.entity_id
_entity_poly.type
_entity_poly.pdbx_seq_one_letter_code
_entity_poly.pdbx_strand_id
1 'polypeptide(L)'
;MDFETSYGHLIRSLSKIIGEEDAEKIVDKAISMARLPKKAKYDADEFIRICEELKKSSKGLKEHGRYVAIVASGSASQAHASKSMKRLSF
;
A
#
# COMPACT_ATOMS: atom_id res chain seq x y z
N MET A 1 12.68 7.51 -11.22
CA MET A 1 11.30 7.02 -11.01
C MET A 1 10.79 7.64 -9.72
N ASP A 2 9.83 8.57 -9.83
CA ASP A 2 9.14 9.11 -8.66
C ASP A 2 8.20 8.04 -8.11
N PHE A 3 8.50 7.56 -6.91
CA PHE A 3 7.62 6.63 -6.20
C PHE A 3 6.33 7.37 -5.82
N GLU A 4 5.19 6.88 -6.30
CA GLU A 4 3.89 7.50 -6.03
C GLU A 4 3.16 6.78 -4.90
N THR A 5 2.93 7.50 -3.80
CA THR A 5 2.12 7.07 -2.65
C THR A 5 0.63 7.20 -2.97
N SER A 6 0.13 6.48 -3.98
CA SER A 6 -1.25 6.59 -4.47
C SER A 6 -2.07 5.31 -4.28
N TYR A 7 -3.39 5.47 -4.14
CA TYR A 7 -4.35 4.37 -4.16
C TYR A 7 -4.17 3.55 -5.45
N GLY A 8 -4.08 4.24 -6.59
CA GLY A 8 -3.90 3.60 -7.90
C GLY A 8 -2.62 2.76 -8.01
N HIS A 9 -1.52 3.16 -7.35
CA HIS A 9 -0.30 2.35 -7.30
C HIS A 9 -0.53 0.99 -6.61
N LEU A 10 -1.25 0.98 -5.48
CA LEU A 10 -1.56 -0.25 -4.74
C LEU A 10 -2.49 -1.16 -5.54
N ILE A 11 -3.56 -0.61 -6.12
CA ILE A 11 -4.49 -1.37 -6.97
C ILE A 11 -3.75 -1.99 -8.13
N ARG A 12 -2.99 -1.19 -8.90
CA ARG A 12 -2.26 -1.67 -10.08
C ARG A 12 -1.20 -2.73 -9.76
N SER A 13 -0.60 -2.66 -8.57
CA SER A 13 0.41 -3.62 -8.15
C SER A 13 -0.21 -4.95 -7.74
N LEU A 14 -1.36 -4.90 -7.06
CA LEU A 14 -2.10 -6.09 -6.61
C LEU A 14 -2.92 -6.72 -7.74
N SER A 15 -3.51 -5.91 -8.64
CA SER A 15 -4.40 -6.38 -9.71
C SER A 15 -3.70 -7.33 -10.69
N LYS A 16 -2.39 -7.20 -10.85
CA LYS A 16 -1.56 -8.13 -11.64
C LYS A 16 -1.56 -9.57 -11.13
N ILE A 17 -1.96 -9.78 -9.88
CA ILE A 17 -1.85 -11.06 -9.19
C ILE A 17 -3.23 -11.59 -8.79
N ILE A 18 -4.09 -10.71 -8.27
CA ILE A 18 -5.39 -11.09 -7.70
C ILE A 18 -6.59 -10.55 -8.49
N GLY A 19 -6.37 -9.80 -9.58
CA GLY A 19 -7.42 -9.10 -10.29
C GLY A 19 -7.77 -7.75 -9.66
N GLU A 20 -8.35 -6.87 -10.46
CA GLU A 20 -8.61 -5.48 -10.08
C GLU A 20 -9.67 -5.38 -8.97
N GLU A 21 -10.80 -6.10 -9.09
CA GLU A 21 -11.87 -6.05 -8.11
C GLU A 21 -11.44 -6.50 -6.71
N ASP A 22 -10.67 -7.58 -6.60
CA ASP A 22 -10.16 -8.07 -5.31
C ASP A 22 -9.07 -7.14 -4.76
N ALA A 23 -8.23 -6.58 -5.63
CA ALA A 23 -7.27 -5.55 -5.23
C ALA A 23 -7.97 -4.32 -4.63
N GLU A 24 -9.05 -3.85 -5.26
CA GLU A 24 -9.86 -2.74 -4.73
C GLU A 24 -10.44 -3.05 -3.36
N LYS A 25 -11.11 -4.21 -3.21
CA LYS A 25 -11.70 -4.60 -1.92
C LYS A 25 -10.66 -4.69 -0.80
N ILE A 26 -9.49 -5.25 -1.10
CA ILE A 26 -8.42 -5.42 -0.10
C ILE A 26 -7.80 -4.07 0.30
N VAL A 27 -7.58 -3.17 -0.66
CA VAL A 27 -7.01 -1.85 -0.40
C VAL A 27 -8.03 -0.94 0.31
N ASP A 28 -9.30 -0.94 -0.08
CA ASP A 28 -10.36 -0.22 0.63
C ASP A 28 -10.49 -0.69 2.08
N LYS A 29 -10.47 -2.02 2.29
CA LYS A 29 -10.50 -2.59 3.63
C LYS A 29 -9.29 -2.14 4.46
N ALA A 30 -8.09 -2.13 3.89
CA ALA A 30 -6.89 -1.66 4.57
C ALA A 30 -6.95 -0.16 4.91
N ILE A 31 -7.46 0.68 4.01
CA ILE A 31 -7.69 2.12 4.26
C ILE A 31 -8.68 2.32 5.40
N SER A 32 -9.78 1.58 5.39
CA SER A 32 -10.78 1.61 6.46
C SER A 32 -10.20 1.17 7.79
N MET A 33 -9.38 0.11 7.82
CA MET A 33 -8.72 -0.38 9.03
C MET A 33 -7.66 0.60 9.55
N ALA A 34 -6.97 1.30 8.64
CA ALA A 34 -6.04 2.38 8.96
C ALA A 34 -6.75 3.64 9.50
N ARG A 35 -8.09 3.67 9.46
CA ARG A 35 -8.95 4.82 9.83
C ARG A 35 -8.60 6.07 9.03
N LEU A 36 -8.28 5.89 7.75
CA LEU A 36 -7.97 6.97 6.83
C LEU A 36 -9.11 7.16 5.83
N PRO A 37 -9.39 8.39 5.38
CA PRO A 37 -10.32 8.60 4.28
C PRO A 37 -9.74 8.08 2.97
N LYS A 38 -10.59 7.64 2.04
CA LYS A 38 -10.17 7.26 0.69
C LYS A 38 -9.70 8.51 -0.06
N LYS A 39 -8.44 8.51 -0.51
CA LYS A 39 -7.80 9.60 -1.24
C LYS A 39 -7.10 9.04 -2.48
N ALA A 40 -6.98 9.86 -3.53
CA ALA A 40 -6.18 9.48 -4.69
C ALA A 40 -4.69 9.39 -4.36
N LYS A 41 -4.19 10.30 -3.52
CA LYS A 41 -2.81 10.38 -3.04
C LYS A 41 -2.78 10.45 -1.51
N TYR A 42 -1.79 9.81 -0.93
CA TYR A 42 -1.55 9.74 0.49
C TYR A 42 -0.19 10.34 0.82
N ASP A 43 -0.08 10.95 1.99
CA ASP A 43 1.24 11.28 2.56
C ASP A 43 2.02 10.00 2.86
N ALA A 44 3.34 10.10 2.95
CA ALA A 44 4.20 8.93 3.17
C ALA A 44 3.78 8.15 4.44
N ASP A 45 3.46 8.84 5.53
CA ASP A 45 3.03 8.21 6.79
C ASP A 45 1.65 7.54 6.68
N GLU A 46 0.70 8.18 6.00
CA GLU A 46 -0.63 7.60 5.72
C GLU A 46 -0.49 6.33 4.86
N PHE A 47 0.33 6.43 3.82
CA PHE A 47 0.58 5.33 2.89
C PHE A 47 1.28 4.14 3.57
N ILE A 48 2.28 4.40 4.42
CA ILE A 48 2.95 3.36 5.22
C ILE A 48 1.93 2.64 6.11
N ARG A 49 1.03 3.37 6.79
CA ARG A 49 -0.04 2.76 7.60
C ARG A 49 -0.95 1.86 6.78
N ILE A 50 -1.34 2.28 5.58
CA ILE A 50 -2.16 1.45 4.67
C ILE A 50 -1.39 0.17 4.31
N CYS A 51 -0.10 0.25 4.00
CA CYS A 51 0.74 -0.91 3.73
C CYS A 51 0.85 -1.85 4.95
N GLU A 52 0.95 -1.33 6.17
CA GLU A 52 0.96 -2.16 7.37
C GLU A 52 -0.37 -2.91 7.58
N GLU A 53 -1.51 -2.24 7.37
CA GLU A 53 -2.83 -2.87 7.47
C GLU A 53 -3.05 -3.90 6.36
N LEU A 54 -2.54 -3.66 5.14
CA LEU A 54 -2.51 -4.66 4.07
C LEU A 54 -1.72 -5.90 4.48
N LYS A 55 -0.55 -5.73 5.10
CA LYS A 55 0.29 -6.84 5.57
C LYS A 55 -0.34 -7.62 6.74
N LYS A 56 -1.11 -6.94 7.60
CA LYS A 56 -1.89 -7.61 8.66
C LYS A 56 -3.04 -8.40 8.07
N SER A 57 -3.79 -7.79 7.16
CA SER A 57 -4.94 -8.40 6.48
C SER A 57 -4.53 -9.57 5.59
N SER A 58 -3.31 -9.55 5.05
CA SER A 58 -2.80 -10.61 4.19
C SER A 58 -2.60 -11.94 4.90
N LYS A 59 -2.46 -11.96 6.23
CA LYS A 59 -2.42 -13.21 7.02
C LYS A 59 -3.73 -14.00 6.95
N GLY A 60 -4.85 -13.35 6.63
CA GLY A 60 -6.15 -14.00 6.43
C GLY A 60 -6.40 -14.50 5.00
N LEU A 61 -5.56 -14.11 4.04
CA LEU A 61 -5.70 -14.47 2.63
C LEU A 61 -4.82 -15.69 2.31
N LYS A 62 -5.42 -16.88 2.23
CA LYS A 62 -4.67 -18.15 2.08
C LYS A 62 -3.81 -18.18 0.81
N GLU A 63 -4.40 -17.99 -0.36
CA GLU A 63 -3.69 -18.16 -1.64
C GLU A 63 -2.87 -16.93 -2.05
N HIS A 64 -3.36 -15.73 -1.72
CA HIS A 64 -2.78 -14.48 -2.21
C HIS A 64 -2.12 -13.61 -1.13
N GLY A 65 -2.20 -14.02 0.15
CA GLY A 65 -1.68 -13.26 1.28
C GLY A 65 -0.17 -13.00 1.24
N ARG A 66 0.59 -13.95 0.68
CA ARG A 66 2.04 -13.78 0.50
C ARG A 66 2.37 -12.64 -0.47
N TYR A 67 1.62 -12.53 -1.55
CA TYR A 67 1.83 -11.49 -2.57
C TYR A 67 1.42 -10.11 -2.06
N VAL A 68 0.27 -10.02 -1.40
CA VAL A 68 -0.17 -8.77 -0.75
C VAL A 68 0.88 -8.29 0.26
N ALA A 69 1.46 -9.19 1.05
CA ALA A 69 2.53 -8.84 2.00
C ALA A 69 3.81 -8.33 1.31
N ILE A 70 4.20 -8.93 0.18
CA ILE A 70 5.39 -8.53 -0.59
C ILE A 70 5.19 -7.13 -1.17
N VAL A 71 4.07 -6.90 -1.87
CA VAL A 71 3.74 -5.59 -2.45
C VAL A 71 3.69 -4.52 -1.36
N ALA A 72 2.96 -4.78 -0.27
CA ALA A 72 2.86 -3.86 0.85
C ALA A 72 4.22 -3.54 1.48
N SER A 73 5.07 -4.55 1.69
CA SER A 73 6.41 -4.34 2.26
C SER A 73 7.32 -3.54 1.31
N GLY A 74 7.29 -3.85 0.01
CA GLY A 74 8.07 -3.13 -1.00
C GLY A 74 7.63 -1.68 -1.16
N SER A 75 6.31 -1.42 -1.15
CA SER A 75 5.75 -0.07 -1.23
C SER A 75 6.02 0.74 0.06
N ALA A 76 5.96 0.12 1.24
CA ALA A 76 6.33 0.79 2.49
C ALA A 76 7.81 1.19 2.52
N SER A 77 8.72 0.29 2.13
CA SER A 77 10.15 0.59 2.05
C SER A 77 10.46 1.74 1.09
N GLN A 78 9.80 1.79 -0.06
CA GLN A 78 9.95 2.91 -1.00
C GLN A 78 9.39 4.22 -0.44
N ALA A 79 8.25 4.18 0.26
CA ALA A 79 7.69 5.34 0.95
C ALA A 79 8.66 5.88 2.02
N HIS A 80 9.25 4.99 2.82
CA HIS A 80 10.28 5.36 3.80
C HIS A 80 11.51 5.99 3.14
N ALA A 81 12.04 5.39 2.06
CA ALA A 81 13.19 5.92 1.33
C ALA A 81 12.91 7.31 0.73
N SER A 82 11.72 7.50 0.15
CA SER A 82 11.26 8.79 -0.40
C SER A 82 11.16 9.86 0.70
N LYS A 83 10.63 9.50 1.88
CA LYS A 83 10.58 10.39 3.05
C LYS A 83 11.97 10.79 3.54
N SER A 84 12.91 9.85 3.60
CA SER A 84 14.29 10.11 4.04
C SER A 84 15.06 10.99 3.05
N MET A 85 14.92 10.77 1.75
CA MET A 85 15.55 11.62 0.73
C MET A 85 15.03 13.06 0.76
N LYS A 86 13.72 13.26 0.95
CA LYS A 86 13.15 14.61 1.11
C LYS A 86 13.69 15.35 2.34
N ARG A 87 14.06 14.64 3.40
CA ARG A 87 14.66 15.23 4.61
C ARG A 87 16.14 15.59 4.45
N LEU A 88 16.87 14.90 3.57
CA LEU A 88 18.28 15.15 3.29
C LEU A 88 18.51 16.26 2.25
N SER A 89 17.44 16.81 1.68
CA SER A 89 17.48 17.85 0.63
C SER A 89 17.43 19.29 1.20
N PHE A 90 17.60 19.46 2.51
CA PHE A 90 17.58 20.74 3.21
C PHE A 90 18.94 21.05 3.84
#